data_AF-A0AAW7AQN3-F1
#
_entry.id   AF-A0AAW7AQN3-F1
#
_cell.length_a   1.000
_cell.length_b   1.000
_cell.length_c   1.000
_cell.angle_alpha   90.00
_cell.angle_beta   90.00
_cell.angle_gamma   90.00
#
_symmetry.space_group_name_H-M   'P 1'
#
loop_
_entity.id
_entity.type
_entity.pdbx_description
1 polymer ?
#
loop_
_entity_poly.entity_id
_entity_poly.type
_entity_poly.pdbx_seq_one_letter_code
_entity_poly.pdbx_strand_id
1 'polypeptide(L)'
;MTSRDDVLQNLSEHRQQKQQENMNGYETDKEDDVVARMKAMLQPIKYKGEIYYKHQGSNYKADEMLLKRIIREDPRTRTIKQVDEVYKRLMIDLIEQERGQAFPIVFKNGYLEDGQFAFTDDLPFSPHYINRRYNPAAEPVKAVDEYLDHISQGDEGYRKYIIEMLGYIFNTSLDFKERKGKVFFIVGDGGSGKGTLLKLISLLLGAENVSNVSIHEFEDGRRTTIMIGKLANLGDDIEDQPINAPVMKTLKNMATADTVNIRKLYKESESTIISATGVYTSNHILRSFEKGESFKRRVVWLPLTKKLQNKSSQFHKDLRSEEALDYLTALAIESLNKLYETELFSESETIHEFNKGYHEANNTAVAYLKELNYYDILGFTLKEVFQDYTRWCWDNSLAEMPIAQLSQEVKRVFDVDLKGFMVNVNGEYKGNLVRSRSIRDREERKTYRMFVKNSDLELWTHGTRAVWEESNRRSKLDIEPNAKPSDEVVSPFADEEKEGIPDYR
;
A
#
# COMPACT_ATOMS: atom_id res chain seq x y z
N MET A 1 29.62 -43.73 14.50
CA MET A 1 28.85 -43.19 13.37
C MET A 1 28.38 -44.38 12.56
N THR A 2 27.15 -44.84 12.80
CA THR A 2 26.52 -45.89 12.00
C THR A 2 26.22 -45.31 10.61
N SER A 3 26.62 -46.02 9.55
CA SER A 3 26.48 -45.55 8.18
C SER A 3 25.01 -45.37 7.82
N ARG A 4 24.68 -44.45 6.92
CA ARG A 4 23.32 -44.27 6.37
C ARG A 4 22.80 -45.57 5.75
N ASP A 5 23.72 -46.43 5.30
CA ASP A 5 23.42 -47.76 4.77
C ASP A 5 23.02 -48.75 5.87
N ASP A 6 23.60 -48.64 7.08
CA ASP A 6 23.23 -49.49 8.23
C ASP A 6 21.80 -49.19 8.73
N VAL A 7 21.36 -47.93 8.61
CA VAL A 7 19.98 -47.53 8.97
C VAL A 7 18.97 -48.04 7.95
N LEU A 8 19.30 -47.98 6.66
CA LEU A 8 18.45 -48.48 5.58
C LEU A 8 18.37 -50.01 5.58
N GLN A 9 19.47 -50.69 5.90
CA GLN A 9 19.52 -52.13 6.01
C GLN A 9 18.71 -52.62 7.23
N ASN A 10 18.85 -51.98 8.39
CA ASN A 10 18.00 -52.25 9.56
C ASN A 10 16.51 -52.00 9.28
N LEU A 11 16.14 -50.95 8.55
CA LEU A 11 14.75 -50.68 8.15
C LEU A 11 14.21 -51.71 7.15
N SER A 12 15.08 -52.27 6.30
CA SER A 12 14.71 -53.31 5.34
C SER A 12 14.52 -54.67 6.00
N GLU A 13 15.37 -55.03 6.96
CA GLU A 13 15.25 -56.26 7.76
C GLU A 13 14.05 -56.20 8.68
N HIS A 14 13.76 -55.06 9.32
CA HIS A 14 12.52 -54.84 10.07
C HIS A 14 11.26 -54.92 9.19
N ARG A 15 11.33 -54.49 7.92
CA ARG A 15 10.22 -54.64 6.96
C ARG A 15 10.01 -56.10 6.55
N GLN A 16 11.08 -56.86 6.36
CA GLN A 16 10.99 -58.28 6.00
C GLN A 16 10.49 -59.13 7.19
N GLN A 17 10.92 -58.81 8.41
CA GLN A 17 10.43 -59.46 9.63
C GLN A 17 8.95 -59.14 9.88
N LYS A 18 8.52 -57.89 9.66
CA LYS A 18 7.09 -57.52 9.66
C LYS A 18 6.28 -58.14 8.52
N GLN A 19 6.89 -58.36 7.34
CA GLN A 19 6.22 -59.03 6.22
C GLN A 19 6.04 -60.55 6.47
N GLN A 20 6.97 -61.20 7.17
CA GLN A 20 6.81 -62.60 7.60
C GLN A 20 5.83 -62.76 8.77
N GLU A 21 5.75 -61.78 9.69
CA GLU A 21 4.73 -61.76 10.74
C GLU A 21 3.32 -61.46 10.17
N ASN A 22 3.20 -60.67 9.10
CA ASN A 22 1.94 -60.32 8.44
C ASN A 22 1.30 -61.45 7.58
N MET A 23 1.97 -62.57 7.36
CA MET A 23 1.39 -63.71 6.62
C MET A 23 0.40 -64.57 7.44
N ASN A 24 0.29 -64.33 8.76
CA ASN A 24 -0.57 -65.12 9.65
C ASN A 24 -1.75 -64.36 10.28
N GLY A 25 -2.10 -63.16 9.79
CA GLY A 25 -3.26 -62.43 10.33
C GLY A 25 -3.61 -61.17 9.54
N TYR A 26 -4.32 -61.32 8.41
CA TYR A 26 -4.95 -60.19 7.73
C TYR A 26 -6.26 -59.82 8.45
N GLU A 27 -6.18 -59.13 9.59
CA GLU A 27 -7.18 -58.10 9.92
C GLU A 27 -6.61 -56.79 9.33
N THR A 28 -7.23 -56.24 8.29
CA THR A 28 -7.00 -54.83 7.92
C THR A 28 -7.25 -53.96 9.15
N ASP A 29 -6.29 -53.11 9.51
CA ASP A 29 -6.35 -52.28 10.70
C ASP A 29 -7.66 -51.46 10.67
N LYS A 30 -8.53 -51.63 11.68
CA LYS A 30 -9.92 -51.10 11.64
C LYS A 30 -9.93 -49.59 11.40
N GLU A 31 -8.89 -48.89 11.86
CA GLU A 31 -8.65 -47.48 11.64
C GLU A 31 -8.28 -47.13 10.17
N ASP A 32 -7.55 -47.97 9.44
CA ASP A 32 -7.19 -47.71 8.03
C ASP A 32 -8.41 -47.78 7.12
N ASP A 33 -9.33 -48.70 7.39
CA ASP A 33 -10.61 -48.77 6.69
C ASP A 33 -11.46 -47.51 6.94
N VAL A 34 -11.38 -46.96 8.16
CA VAL A 34 -12.06 -45.69 8.50
C VAL A 34 -11.42 -44.54 7.75
N VAL A 35 -10.09 -44.44 7.72
CA VAL A 35 -9.34 -43.41 6.99
C VAL A 35 -9.70 -43.45 5.50
N ALA A 36 -9.69 -44.62 4.88
CA ALA A 36 -10.03 -44.79 3.46
C ALA A 36 -11.46 -44.31 3.15
N ARG A 37 -12.43 -44.68 3.99
CA ARG A 37 -13.82 -44.21 3.84
C ARG A 37 -13.94 -42.70 4.06
N MET A 38 -13.25 -42.13 5.04
CA MET A 38 -13.25 -40.68 5.27
C MET A 38 -12.66 -39.95 4.06
N LYS A 39 -11.57 -40.46 3.45
CA LYS A 39 -11.01 -39.90 2.22
C LYS A 39 -12.02 -39.91 1.06
N ALA A 40 -12.72 -41.04 0.88
CA ALA A 40 -13.72 -41.18 -0.18
C ALA A 40 -14.94 -40.27 0.02
N MET A 41 -15.44 -40.16 1.26
CA MET A 41 -16.66 -39.42 1.58
C MET A 41 -16.44 -37.91 1.66
N LEU A 42 -15.32 -37.48 2.22
CA LEU A 42 -15.09 -36.09 2.61
C LEU A 42 -14.15 -35.33 1.66
N GLN A 43 -13.49 -36.04 0.74
CA GLN A 43 -12.48 -35.51 -0.18
C GLN A 43 -11.47 -34.57 0.51
N PRO A 44 -10.88 -34.98 1.66
CA PRO A 44 -10.13 -34.07 2.52
C PRO A 44 -8.84 -33.58 1.85
N ILE A 45 -8.49 -32.34 2.13
CA ILE A 45 -7.30 -31.65 1.62
C ILE A 45 -6.60 -30.99 2.78
N LYS A 46 -5.27 -31.07 2.81
CA LYS A 46 -4.47 -30.44 3.86
C LYS A 46 -3.94 -29.10 3.39
N TYR A 47 -4.24 -28.03 4.13
CA TYR A 47 -3.76 -26.68 3.85
C TYR A 47 -3.53 -25.92 5.14
N LYS A 48 -2.37 -25.27 5.26
CA LYS A 48 -1.88 -24.57 6.47
C LYS A 48 -1.82 -25.45 7.72
N GLY A 49 -1.61 -26.75 7.56
CA GLY A 49 -1.62 -27.71 8.66
C GLY A 49 -3.01 -27.98 9.24
N GLU A 50 -4.08 -27.68 8.50
CA GLU A 50 -5.47 -28.01 8.82
C GLU A 50 -6.06 -28.93 7.74
N ILE A 51 -7.04 -29.75 8.10
CA ILE A 51 -7.82 -30.54 7.13
C ILE A 51 -9.06 -29.74 6.71
N TYR A 52 -9.11 -29.42 5.43
CA TYR A 52 -10.30 -28.95 4.74
C TYR A 52 -11.07 -30.15 4.19
N TYR A 53 -12.39 -30.16 4.33
CA TYR A 53 -13.21 -31.27 3.86
C TYR A 53 -14.61 -30.83 3.45
N LYS A 54 -15.25 -31.61 2.58
CA LYS A 54 -16.66 -31.44 2.19
C LYS A 54 -17.57 -32.17 3.17
N HIS A 55 -18.61 -31.48 3.66
CA HIS A 55 -19.63 -32.12 4.50
C HIS A 55 -20.97 -31.37 4.39
N GLN A 56 -22.02 -32.08 3.92
CA GLN A 56 -23.36 -31.57 3.66
C GLN A 56 -23.41 -30.47 2.57
N GLY A 57 -22.57 -30.57 1.55
CA GLY A 57 -22.49 -29.64 0.43
C GLY A 57 -21.23 -29.84 -0.40
N SER A 58 -21.07 -29.02 -1.45
CA SER A 58 -19.89 -29.03 -2.32
C SER A 58 -18.73 -28.18 -1.78
N ASN A 59 -18.94 -27.34 -0.76
CA ASN A 59 -17.92 -26.45 -0.23
C ASN A 59 -16.99 -27.12 0.79
N TYR A 60 -15.74 -26.69 0.78
CA TYR A 60 -14.73 -27.08 1.75
C TYR A 60 -14.80 -26.24 3.02
N LYS A 61 -14.61 -26.86 4.18
CA LYS A 61 -14.46 -26.18 5.47
C LYS A 61 -13.36 -26.81 6.31
N ALA A 62 -12.75 -26.01 7.18
CA ALA A 62 -11.81 -26.46 8.20
C ALA A 62 -12.47 -26.36 9.58
N ASP A 63 -12.89 -27.50 10.12
CA ASP A 63 -13.42 -27.61 11.49
C ASP A 63 -13.01 -28.99 12.06
N GLU A 64 -11.97 -29.00 12.89
CA GLU A 64 -11.43 -30.21 13.52
C GLU A 64 -12.47 -30.91 14.41
N MET A 65 -13.26 -30.15 15.17
CA MET A 65 -14.23 -30.74 16.11
C MET A 65 -15.37 -31.43 15.37
N LEU A 66 -15.89 -30.80 14.32
CA LEU A 66 -16.89 -31.41 13.46
C LEU A 66 -16.32 -32.62 12.72
N LEU A 67 -15.08 -32.57 12.24
CA LEU A 67 -14.44 -33.72 11.59
C LEU A 67 -14.31 -34.91 12.55
N LYS A 68 -13.84 -34.66 13.79
CA LYS A 68 -13.76 -35.69 14.83
C LYS A 68 -15.14 -36.24 15.20
N ARG A 69 -16.17 -35.40 15.19
CA ARG A 69 -17.57 -35.84 15.38
C ARG A 69 -18.03 -36.77 14.25
N ILE A 70 -17.75 -36.43 12.99
CA ILE A 70 -18.07 -37.28 11.83
C ILE A 70 -17.31 -38.61 11.92
N ILE A 71 -16.03 -38.58 12.27
CA ILE A 71 -15.21 -39.78 12.46
C ILE A 71 -15.81 -40.67 13.57
N ARG A 72 -16.31 -40.08 14.66
CA ARG A 72 -16.93 -40.79 15.79
C ARG A 72 -18.26 -41.45 15.45
N GLU A 73 -18.97 -40.98 14.43
CA GLU A 73 -20.21 -41.61 13.97
C GLU A 73 -19.98 -42.98 13.34
N ASP A 74 -18.72 -43.33 13.03
CA ASP A 74 -18.41 -44.64 12.52
C ASP A 74 -18.42 -45.75 13.59
N PRO A 75 -19.05 -46.92 13.32
CA PRO A 75 -19.09 -48.02 14.30
C PRO A 75 -17.72 -48.59 14.72
N ARG A 76 -16.66 -48.32 13.96
CA ARG A 76 -15.29 -48.81 14.22
C ARG A 76 -14.50 -47.90 15.17
N THR A 77 -14.93 -46.65 15.36
CA THR A 77 -14.26 -45.64 16.22
C THR A 77 -15.01 -45.44 17.55
N ARG A 78 -14.95 -46.45 18.42
CA ARG A 78 -15.75 -46.52 19.66
C ARG A 78 -15.20 -45.67 20.81
N THR A 79 -13.94 -45.25 20.71
CA THR A 79 -13.24 -44.48 21.76
C THR A 79 -12.66 -43.19 21.21
N ILE A 80 -12.45 -42.20 22.08
CA ILE A 80 -11.81 -40.93 21.72
C ILE A 80 -10.40 -41.17 21.16
N LYS A 81 -9.67 -42.15 21.71
CA LYS A 81 -8.33 -42.53 21.25
C LYS A 81 -8.34 -42.93 19.77
N GLN A 82 -9.31 -43.72 19.34
CA GLN A 82 -9.43 -44.16 17.95
C GLN A 82 -9.82 -43.02 17.02
N VAL A 83 -10.71 -42.12 17.46
CA VAL A 83 -11.06 -40.90 16.70
C VAL A 83 -9.83 -40.04 16.46
N ASP A 84 -9.03 -39.80 17.50
CA ASP A 84 -7.79 -39.02 17.40
C ASP A 84 -6.73 -39.73 16.54
N GLU A 85 -6.66 -41.06 16.58
CA GLU A 85 -5.76 -41.84 15.74
C GLU A 85 -6.11 -41.73 14.26
N VAL A 86 -7.39 -41.89 13.90
CA VAL A 86 -7.87 -41.69 12.52
C VAL A 86 -7.61 -40.27 12.05
N TYR A 87 -7.88 -39.25 12.89
CA TYR A 87 -7.60 -37.86 12.55
C TYR A 87 -6.10 -37.62 12.28
N LYS A 88 -5.22 -38.15 13.15
CA LYS A 88 -3.77 -38.04 12.97
C LYS A 88 -3.28 -38.77 11.72
N ARG A 89 -3.82 -39.96 11.42
CA ARG A 89 -3.51 -40.69 10.18
C ARG A 89 -3.92 -39.88 8.95
N LEU A 90 -5.12 -39.30 8.93
CA LEU A 90 -5.54 -38.37 7.88
C LEU A 90 -4.55 -37.20 7.73
N MET A 91 -4.14 -36.58 8.84
CA MET A 91 -3.16 -35.48 8.82
C MET A 91 -1.79 -35.87 8.26
N ILE A 92 -1.37 -37.12 8.46
CA ILE A 92 -0.10 -37.66 7.96
C ILE A 92 -0.20 -38.02 6.47
N ASP A 93 -1.30 -38.65 6.08
CA ASP A 93 -1.50 -39.18 4.73
C ASP A 93 -1.76 -38.10 3.68
N LEU A 94 -2.29 -36.96 4.09
CA LEU A 94 -2.64 -35.87 3.18
C LEU A 94 -1.42 -35.03 2.83
N ILE A 95 -1.24 -34.80 1.53
CA ILE A 95 -0.23 -33.88 0.99
C ILE A 95 -0.67 -32.44 1.27
N GLU A 96 0.21 -31.68 1.93
CA GLU A 96 0.02 -30.26 2.20
C GLU A 96 0.03 -29.48 0.87
N GLN A 97 -1.04 -28.75 0.61
CA GLN A 97 -1.10 -27.83 -0.54
C GLN A 97 -0.14 -26.66 -0.32
N GLU A 98 0.50 -26.20 -1.40
CA GLU A 98 1.49 -25.13 -1.33
C GLU A 98 0.87 -23.81 -0.85
N ARG A 99 1.54 -23.15 0.10
CA ARG A 99 1.05 -21.89 0.68
C ARG A 99 1.16 -20.69 -0.26
N GLY A 100 1.92 -20.83 -1.36
CA GLY A 100 2.18 -19.81 -2.36
C GLY A 100 1.47 -20.05 -3.69
N GLN A 101 0.49 -20.96 -3.75
CA GLN A 101 -0.32 -21.16 -4.95
C GLN A 101 -1.49 -20.17 -4.99
N ALA A 102 -1.85 -19.69 -6.18
CA ALA A 102 -3.11 -18.98 -6.39
C ALA A 102 -4.28 -19.96 -6.32
N PHE A 103 -5.32 -19.62 -5.56
CA PHE A 103 -6.57 -20.39 -5.49
C PHE A 103 -7.72 -19.57 -6.08
N PRO A 104 -8.69 -20.19 -6.77
CA PRO A 104 -9.88 -19.49 -7.24
C PRO A 104 -10.73 -19.01 -6.06
N ILE A 105 -11.57 -18.00 -6.24
CA ILE A 105 -12.55 -17.61 -5.23
C ILE A 105 -13.85 -18.38 -5.47
N VAL A 106 -14.26 -19.19 -4.50
CA VAL A 106 -15.42 -20.08 -4.62
C VAL A 106 -16.68 -19.40 -4.09
N PHE A 107 -17.74 -19.41 -4.90
CA PHE A 107 -19.08 -18.97 -4.57
C PHE A 107 -20.02 -20.19 -4.48
N LYS A 108 -21.29 -19.98 -4.11
CA LYS A 108 -22.30 -21.06 -4.01
C LYS A 108 -22.63 -21.75 -5.33
N ASN A 109 -22.40 -21.09 -6.46
CA ASN A 109 -22.85 -21.51 -7.80
C ASN A 109 -21.71 -21.49 -8.84
N GLY A 110 -20.46 -21.48 -8.38
CA GLY A 110 -19.30 -21.42 -9.27
C GLY A 110 -18.07 -20.87 -8.58
N TYR A 111 -17.06 -20.55 -9.36
CA TYR A 111 -15.83 -19.96 -8.87
C TYR A 111 -15.28 -18.90 -9.82
N LEU A 112 -14.57 -17.93 -9.27
CA LEU A 112 -13.89 -16.85 -9.99
C LEU A 112 -12.39 -17.17 -10.05
N GLU A 113 -11.85 -17.18 -11.27
CA GLU A 113 -10.44 -17.41 -11.55
C GLU A 113 -10.01 -16.50 -12.70
N ASP A 114 -8.91 -15.78 -12.53
CA ASP A 114 -8.36 -14.87 -13.55
C ASP A 114 -9.38 -13.91 -14.19
N GLY A 115 -10.27 -13.35 -13.36
CA GLY A 115 -11.30 -12.40 -13.80
C GLY A 115 -12.49 -13.04 -14.53
N GLN A 116 -12.52 -14.37 -14.67
CA GLN A 116 -13.59 -15.12 -15.32
C GLN A 116 -14.36 -15.96 -14.30
N PHE A 117 -15.68 -15.94 -14.38
CA PHE A 117 -16.54 -16.73 -13.50
C PHE A 117 -17.02 -18.00 -14.20
N ALA A 118 -16.72 -19.16 -13.62
CA ALA A 118 -17.19 -20.45 -14.10
C ALA A 118 -18.38 -20.93 -13.25
N PHE A 119 -19.56 -21.02 -13.87
CA PHE A 119 -20.76 -21.59 -13.23
C PHE A 119 -20.67 -23.12 -13.18
N THR A 120 -20.65 -23.69 -11.98
CA THR A 120 -20.59 -25.13 -11.76
C THR A 120 -21.03 -25.48 -10.34
N ASP A 121 -21.57 -26.67 -10.16
CA ASP A 121 -21.81 -27.27 -8.83
C ASP A 121 -20.61 -28.06 -8.31
N ASP A 122 -19.69 -28.46 -9.21
CA ASP A 122 -18.44 -29.14 -8.86
C ASP A 122 -17.38 -28.09 -8.50
N LEU A 123 -17.45 -27.65 -7.24
CA LEU A 123 -16.58 -26.59 -6.74
C LEU A 123 -15.16 -27.12 -6.46
N PRO A 124 -14.11 -26.45 -6.96
CA PRO A 124 -12.74 -26.80 -6.63
C PRO A 124 -12.44 -26.50 -5.16
N PHE A 125 -11.32 -27.04 -4.68
CA PHE A 125 -10.80 -26.62 -3.39
C PHE A 125 -10.29 -25.19 -3.45
N SER A 126 -10.68 -24.39 -2.46
CA SER A 126 -10.08 -23.09 -2.22
C SER A 126 -10.23 -22.71 -0.74
N PRO A 127 -9.22 -22.04 -0.15
CA PRO A 127 -9.38 -21.37 1.14
C PRO A 127 -10.26 -20.11 1.04
N HIS A 128 -10.57 -19.64 -0.17
CA HIS A 128 -11.36 -18.44 -0.43
C HIS A 128 -12.80 -18.79 -0.78
N TYR A 129 -13.62 -19.03 0.25
CA TYR A 129 -15.05 -19.25 0.06
C TYR A 129 -15.83 -17.96 0.38
N ILE A 130 -16.75 -17.58 -0.50
CA ILE A 130 -17.70 -16.50 -0.28
C ILE A 130 -19.12 -17.10 -0.28
N ASN A 131 -19.84 -16.94 0.83
CA ASN A 131 -21.15 -17.56 1.07
C ASN A 131 -22.33 -16.91 0.29
N ARG A 132 -22.10 -16.57 -0.99
CA ARG A 132 -23.04 -15.84 -1.88
C ARG A 132 -23.18 -16.58 -3.21
N ARG A 133 -24.33 -16.42 -3.88
CA ARG A 133 -24.48 -16.83 -5.29
C ARG A 133 -24.10 -15.64 -6.16
N TYR A 134 -23.21 -15.83 -7.13
CA TYR A 134 -22.91 -14.77 -8.09
C TYR A 134 -24.07 -14.61 -9.08
N ASN A 135 -24.54 -13.37 -9.23
CA ASN A 135 -25.50 -12.97 -10.25
C ASN A 135 -24.91 -11.83 -11.09
N PRO A 136 -24.47 -12.06 -12.33
CA PRO A 136 -23.94 -10.99 -13.19
C PRO A 136 -25.01 -9.98 -13.62
N ALA A 137 -26.30 -10.33 -13.51
CA ALA A 137 -27.44 -9.47 -13.81
C ALA A 137 -28.10 -8.94 -12.51
N ALA A 138 -27.31 -8.67 -11.48
CA ALA A 138 -27.83 -8.05 -10.26
C ALA A 138 -28.36 -6.65 -10.56
N GLU A 139 -29.60 -6.39 -10.14
CA GLU A 139 -30.27 -5.11 -10.39
C GLU A 139 -29.57 -3.97 -9.63
N PRO A 140 -29.46 -2.77 -10.23
CA PRO A 140 -28.89 -1.61 -9.56
C PRO A 140 -29.61 -1.28 -8.25
N VAL A 141 -28.83 -1.05 -7.20
CA VAL A 141 -29.35 -0.67 -5.88
C VAL A 141 -29.03 0.79 -5.63
N LYS A 142 -30.07 1.61 -5.52
CA LYS A 142 -29.96 3.07 -5.33
C LYS A 142 -29.00 3.47 -4.20
N ALA A 143 -29.03 2.78 -3.05
CA ALA A 143 -28.14 3.10 -1.94
C ALA A 143 -26.66 2.87 -2.28
N VAL A 144 -26.35 1.86 -3.10
CA VAL A 144 -25.00 1.60 -3.62
C VAL A 144 -24.57 2.73 -4.54
N ASP A 145 -25.43 3.11 -5.49
CA ASP A 145 -25.12 4.18 -6.43
C ASP A 145 -24.89 5.51 -5.74
N GLU A 146 -25.80 5.89 -4.83
CA GLU A 146 -25.67 7.09 -4.00
C GLU A 146 -24.36 7.07 -3.19
N TYR A 147 -23.97 5.91 -2.66
CA TYR A 147 -22.74 5.78 -1.90
C TYR A 147 -21.50 5.93 -2.77
N LEU A 148 -21.46 5.24 -3.91
CA LEU A 148 -20.35 5.29 -4.87
C LEU A 148 -20.18 6.69 -5.45
N ASP A 149 -21.29 7.38 -5.79
CA ASP A 149 -21.27 8.77 -6.25
C ASP A 149 -20.81 9.74 -5.17
N HIS A 150 -21.18 9.48 -3.92
CA HIS A 150 -20.72 10.28 -2.79
C HIS A 150 -19.19 10.20 -2.62
N ILE A 151 -18.62 8.98 -2.61
CA ILE A 151 -17.18 8.79 -2.39
C ILE A 151 -16.33 9.13 -3.62
N SER A 152 -16.90 9.06 -4.83
CA SER A 152 -16.25 9.55 -6.05
C SER A 152 -16.48 11.04 -6.29
N GLN A 153 -17.37 11.67 -5.53
CA GLN A 153 -17.75 13.08 -5.65
C GLN A 153 -18.34 13.46 -7.02
N GLY A 154 -18.90 12.49 -7.74
CA GLY A 154 -19.42 12.66 -9.10
C GLY A 154 -18.38 12.56 -10.22
N ASP A 155 -17.11 12.31 -9.90
CA ASP A 155 -16.07 11.98 -10.91
C ASP A 155 -16.29 10.53 -11.40
N GLU A 156 -16.68 10.38 -12.66
CA GLU A 156 -16.92 9.06 -13.27
C GLU A 156 -15.67 8.19 -13.31
N GLY A 157 -14.50 8.80 -13.58
CA GLY A 157 -13.22 8.11 -13.58
C GLY A 157 -12.87 7.59 -12.19
N TYR A 158 -13.11 8.41 -11.17
CA TYR A 158 -12.92 8.02 -9.78
C TYR A 158 -13.91 6.92 -9.37
N ARG A 159 -15.18 7.03 -9.76
CA ARG A 159 -16.18 5.99 -9.51
C ARG A 159 -15.74 4.65 -10.09
N LYS A 160 -15.28 4.63 -11.35
CA LYS A 160 -14.73 3.44 -12.00
C LYS A 160 -13.52 2.90 -11.25
N TYR A 161 -12.59 3.77 -10.84
CA TYR A 161 -11.41 3.38 -10.08
C TYR A 161 -11.75 2.69 -8.75
N ILE A 162 -12.76 3.19 -8.02
CA ILE A 162 -13.19 2.57 -6.76
C ILE A 162 -13.78 1.18 -7.03
N ILE A 163 -14.59 1.03 -8.09
CA ILE A 163 -15.14 -0.27 -8.45
C ILE A 163 -14.02 -1.23 -8.88
N GLU A 164 -13.05 -0.77 -9.68
CA GLU A 164 -11.86 -1.51 -10.07
C GLU A 164 -10.98 -1.89 -8.88
N MET A 165 -10.87 -1.03 -7.86
CA MET A 165 -10.24 -1.37 -6.58
C MET A 165 -10.98 -2.55 -5.93
N LEU A 166 -12.32 -2.52 -5.88
CA LEU A 166 -13.11 -3.65 -5.37
C LEU A 166 -12.85 -4.90 -6.21
N GLY A 167 -12.86 -4.80 -7.54
CA GLY A 167 -12.54 -5.91 -8.44
C GLY A 167 -11.14 -6.48 -8.21
N TYR A 168 -10.12 -5.63 -8.07
CA TYR A 168 -8.75 -6.03 -7.79
C TYR A 168 -8.58 -6.77 -6.45
N ILE A 169 -9.47 -6.53 -5.47
CA ILE A 169 -9.49 -7.29 -4.23
C ILE A 169 -9.95 -8.75 -4.46
N PHE A 170 -10.81 -8.99 -5.46
CA PHE A 170 -11.20 -10.34 -5.90
C PHE A 170 -10.14 -11.03 -6.77
N ASN A 171 -9.00 -10.38 -7.05
CA ASN A 171 -7.91 -11.04 -7.76
C ASN A 171 -7.07 -11.92 -6.83
N THR A 172 -6.84 -13.17 -7.23
CA THR A 172 -5.93 -14.11 -6.55
C THR A 172 -4.68 -14.46 -7.36
N SER A 173 -4.58 -14.03 -8.63
CA SER A 173 -3.44 -14.26 -9.51
C SER A 173 -2.21 -13.51 -9.03
N LEU A 174 -1.15 -14.26 -8.69
CA LEU A 174 0.11 -13.70 -8.18
C LEU A 174 0.82 -12.87 -9.25
N ASP A 175 0.90 -13.37 -10.48
CA ASP A 175 1.52 -12.66 -11.61
C ASP A 175 0.78 -11.35 -11.91
N PHE A 176 -0.56 -11.35 -11.84
CA PHE A 176 -1.33 -10.13 -12.01
C PHE A 176 -1.08 -9.13 -10.87
N LYS A 177 -0.97 -9.61 -9.63
CA LYS A 177 -0.59 -8.75 -8.48
C LYS A 177 0.81 -8.19 -8.63
N GLU A 178 1.79 -8.98 -9.04
CA GLU A 178 3.16 -8.52 -9.28
C GLU A 178 3.20 -7.37 -10.31
N ARG A 179 2.47 -7.52 -11.43
CA ARG A 179 2.45 -6.53 -12.51
C ARG A 179 1.71 -5.25 -12.14
N LYS A 180 0.57 -5.34 -11.44
CA LYS A 180 -0.22 -4.15 -11.03
C LYS A 180 0.30 -3.48 -9.78
N GLY A 181 0.72 -4.29 -8.82
CA GLY A 181 1.38 -3.89 -7.60
C GLY A 181 0.58 -2.91 -6.75
N LYS A 182 -0.71 -3.12 -6.43
CA LYS A 182 -1.51 -2.05 -5.78
C LYS A 182 -1.74 -2.25 -4.28
N VAL A 183 -1.64 -1.15 -3.55
CA VAL A 183 -2.11 -0.94 -2.18
C VAL A 183 -2.86 0.38 -2.13
N PHE A 184 -3.99 0.41 -1.42
CA PHE A 184 -4.89 1.56 -1.41
C PHE A 184 -4.91 2.22 -0.04
N PHE A 185 -4.78 3.54 -0.01
CA PHE A 185 -4.93 4.38 1.17
C PHE A 185 -6.08 5.35 0.94
N ILE A 186 -7.13 5.23 1.72
CA ILE A 186 -8.33 6.06 1.64
C ILE A 186 -8.20 7.15 2.71
N VAL A 187 -8.13 8.41 2.28
CA VAL A 187 -7.88 9.55 3.17
C VAL A 187 -9.06 10.50 3.15
N GLY A 188 -9.46 10.99 4.32
CA GLY A 188 -10.50 12.02 4.41
C GLY A 188 -10.97 12.21 5.83
N ASP A 189 -11.73 13.26 6.12
CA ASP A 189 -12.12 13.57 7.50
C ASP A 189 -13.08 12.54 8.12
N GLY A 190 -13.29 12.67 9.44
CA GLY A 190 -14.31 11.92 10.17
C GLY A 190 -15.70 12.03 9.52
N GLY A 191 -16.33 10.89 9.28
CA GLY A 191 -17.68 10.81 8.70
C GLY A 191 -17.75 11.02 7.18
N SER A 192 -16.64 10.88 6.45
CA SER A 192 -16.60 10.92 4.98
C SER A 192 -17.08 9.64 4.28
N GLY A 193 -17.18 8.54 5.01
CA GLY A 193 -17.65 7.24 4.49
C GLY A 193 -16.60 6.13 4.54
N LYS A 194 -15.33 6.43 4.85
CA LYS A 194 -14.21 5.44 4.90
C LYS A 194 -14.56 4.11 5.60
N GLY A 195 -15.01 4.18 6.85
CA GLY A 195 -15.40 2.97 7.60
C GLY A 195 -16.60 2.23 7.01
N THR A 196 -17.48 2.91 6.27
CA THR A 196 -18.55 2.25 5.51
C THR A 196 -17.97 1.46 4.33
N LEU A 197 -16.97 1.99 3.63
CA LEU A 197 -16.29 1.27 2.54
C LEU A 197 -15.57 0.02 3.06
N LEU A 198 -14.78 0.15 4.14
CA LEU A 198 -14.13 -1.02 4.76
C LEU A 198 -15.15 -2.06 5.20
N LYS A 199 -16.29 -1.62 5.78
CA LYS A 199 -17.35 -2.53 6.18
C LYS A 199 -17.98 -3.25 4.99
N LEU A 200 -18.18 -2.58 3.87
CA LEU A 200 -18.68 -3.19 2.64
C LEU A 200 -17.70 -4.21 2.08
N ILE A 201 -16.41 -3.89 2.02
CA ILE A 201 -15.37 -4.85 1.59
C ILE A 201 -15.41 -6.09 2.48
N SER A 202 -15.51 -5.91 3.81
CA SER A 202 -15.62 -7.04 4.75
C SER A 202 -16.89 -7.88 4.54
N LEU A 203 -18.03 -7.27 4.18
CA LEU A 203 -19.28 -7.98 3.90
C LEU A 203 -19.26 -8.72 2.56
N LEU A 204 -18.61 -8.14 1.54
CA LEU A 204 -18.45 -8.74 0.22
C LEU A 204 -17.59 -10.01 0.29
N LEU A 205 -16.49 -9.96 1.04
CA LEU A 205 -15.52 -11.05 1.12
C LEU A 205 -15.88 -12.08 2.20
N GLY A 206 -16.64 -11.71 3.22
CA GLY A 206 -16.80 -12.53 4.43
C GLY A 206 -15.62 -12.38 5.40
N ALA A 207 -15.88 -12.61 6.69
CA ALA A 207 -14.91 -12.38 7.77
C ALA A 207 -13.69 -13.33 7.67
N GLU A 208 -13.89 -14.51 7.12
CA GLU A 208 -12.89 -15.54 6.88
C GLU A 208 -11.84 -15.13 5.84
N ASN A 209 -12.18 -14.23 4.91
CA ASN A 209 -11.29 -13.76 3.84
C ASN A 209 -10.60 -12.44 4.15
N VAL A 210 -10.85 -11.86 5.32
CA VAL A 210 -10.32 -10.54 5.71
C VAL A 210 -9.42 -10.65 6.94
N SER A 211 -8.44 -9.76 7.01
CA SER A 211 -7.62 -9.48 8.19
C SER A 211 -7.60 -7.98 8.47
N ASN A 212 -7.24 -7.58 9.69
CA ASN A 212 -7.24 -6.18 10.13
C ASN A 212 -5.90 -5.79 10.78
N VAL A 213 -4.79 -6.20 10.15
CA VAL A 213 -3.44 -5.89 10.65
C VAL A 213 -3.13 -4.42 10.33
N SER A 214 -2.82 -3.63 11.35
CA SER A 214 -2.42 -2.23 11.17
C SER A 214 -1.02 -2.14 10.55
N ILE A 215 -0.73 -1.04 9.83
CA ILE A 215 0.60 -0.83 9.24
C ILE A 215 1.71 -0.78 10.29
N HIS A 216 1.40 -0.34 11.52
CA HIS A 216 2.35 -0.27 12.63
C HIS A 216 2.68 -1.66 13.21
N GLU A 217 1.84 -2.66 12.93
CA GLU A 217 2.05 -4.03 13.36
C GLU A 217 2.88 -4.84 12.35
N PHE A 218 3.26 -4.26 11.20
CA PHE A 218 4.03 -4.98 10.18
C PHE A 218 5.43 -5.39 10.60
N GLU A 219 6.00 -4.69 11.58
CA GLU A 219 7.28 -5.05 12.17
C GLU A 219 7.16 -6.29 13.06
N ASP A 220 5.97 -6.56 13.60
CA ASP A 220 5.69 -7.81 14.30
C ASP A 220 5.39 -8.93 13.29
N GLY A 221 6.43 -9.72 13.00
CA GLY A 221 6.32 -10.90 12.16
C GLY A 221 5.24 -11.91 12.58
N ARG A 222 4.71 -11.85 13.81
CA ARG A 222 3.58 -12.68 14.25
C ARG A 222 2.27 -12.14 13.68
N ARG A 223 2.09 -10.82 13.70
CA ARG A 223 0.87 -10.14 13.22
C ARG A 223 0.73 -10.29 11.71
N THR A 224 1.82 -10.16 10.97
CA THR A 224 1.80 -10.32 9.51
C THR A 224 1.37 -11.71 9.04
N THR A 225 1.57 -12.76 9.85
CA THR A 225 1.10 -14.11 9.51
C THR A 225 -0.42 -14.25 9.43
N ILE A 226 -1.18 -13.33 10.05
CA ILE A 226 -2.66 -13.32 10.03
C ILE A 226 -3.17 -13.02 8.61
N MET A 227 -2.40 -12.27 7.81
CA MET A 227 -2.76 -11.90 6.44
C MET A 227 -2.61 -13.04 5.43
N ILE A 228 -1.95 -14.14 5.80
CA ILE A 228 -1.65 -15.24 4.87
C ILE A 228 -2.95 -15.91 4.44
N GLY A 229 -3.14 -16.03 3.12
CA GLY A 229 -4.35 -16.55 2.47
C GLY A 229 -5.64 -15.82 2.85
N LYS A 230 -5.54 -14.52 3.15
CA LYS A 230 -6.67 -13.59 3.12
C LYS A 230 -6.72 -12.91 1.76
N LEU A 231 -7.91 -12.51 1.34
CA LEU A 231 -8.10 -11.71 0.11
C LEU A 231 -7.76 -10.24 0.34
N ALA A 232 -8.10 -9.71 1.54
CA ALA A 232 -7.82 -8.34 1.91
C ALA A 232 -7.27 -8.20 3.33
N ASN A 233 -6.44 -7.17 3.52
CA ASN A 233 -6.10 -6.63 4.84
C ASN A 233 -6.67 -5.21 4.95
N LEU A 234 -7.56 -5.00 5.90
CA LEU A 234 -8.29 -3.74 6.12
C LEU A 234 -7.76 -3.06 7.38
N GLY A 235 -6.88 -2.07 7.23
CA GLY A 235 -6.40 -1.27 8.36
C GLY A 235 -7.23 -0.01 8.52
N ASP A 236 -8.08 0.03 9.55
CA ASP A 236 -8.88 1.20 9.88
C ASP A 236 -8.06 2.21 10.68
N ASP A 237 -8.35 3.49 10.44
CA ASP A 237 -7.77 4.66 11.12
C ASP A 237 -6.27 4.58 11.45
N ILE A 238 -5.45 4.36 10.42
CA ILE A 238 -3.99 4.41 10.56
C ILE A 238 -3.57 5.88 10.59
N GLU A 239 -3.64 6.49 11.77
CA GLU A 239 -3.09 7.82 12.05
C GLU A 239 -1.84 7.72 12.95
N ASP A 240 -1.14 8.83 13.13
CA ASP A 240 -0.07 9.02 14.13
C ASP A 240 1.35 8.53 13.85
N GLN A 241 1.65 7.74 12.81
CA GLN A 241 3.06 7.49 12.43
C GLN A 241 3.36 7.47 10.92
N PRO A 242 4.55 7.96 10.51
CA PRO A 242 4.97 7.90 9.12
C PRO A 242 5.18 6.46 8.63
N ILE A 243 5.01 6.26 7.33
CA ILE A 243 5.41 5.04 6.64
C ILE A 243 6.93 5.00 6.56
N ASN A 244 7.52 4.35 7.57
CA ASN A 244 8.96 4.13 7.70
C ASN A 244 9.46 3.03 6.73
N ALA A 245 10.77 2.78 6.70
CA ALA A 245 11.36 1.81 5.77
C ALA A 245 10.89 0.34 5.99
N PRO A 246 10.76 -0.17 7.23
CA PRO A 246 10.15 -1.48 7.48
C PRO A 246 8.72 -1.62 6.97
N VAL A 247 7.83 -0.69 7.32
CA VAL A 247 6.42 -0.69 6.88
C VAL A 247 6.35 -0.64 5.36
N MET A 248 7.15 0.23 4.75
CA MET A 248 7.29 0.36 3.30
C MET A 248 7.68 -0.97 2.62
N LYS A 249 8.65 -1.69 3.18
CA LYS A 249 9.07 -3.00 2.66
C LYS A 249 7.91 -3.99 2.68
N THR A 250 7.18 -4.07 3.79
CA THR A 250 6.01 -4.97 3.89
C THR A 250 4.91 -4.58 2.90
N LEU A 251 4.60 -3.29 2.75
CA LEU A 251 3.63 -2.80 1.75
C LEU A 251 4.02 -3.18 0.32
N LYS A 252 5.31 -3.03 -0.04
CA LYS A 252 5.82 -3.44 -1.35
C LYS A 252 5.67 -4.93 -1.59
N ASN A 253 6.05 -5.74 -0.60
CA ASN A 253 5.94 -7.19 -0.69
C ASN A 253 4.48 -7.63 -0.83
N MET A 254 3.56 -7.02 -0.09
CA MET A 254 2.13 -7.29 -0.22
C MET A 254 1.60 -6.90 -1.61
N ALA A 255 2.00 -5.73 -2.11
CA ALA A 255 1.56 -5.21 -3.39
C ALA A 255 1.90 -6.16 -4.53
N THR A 256 3.11 -6.74 -4.52
CA THR A 256 3.62 -7.62 -5.59
C THR A 256 3.56 -9.10 -5.26
N ALA A 257 2.94 -9.48 -4.15
CA ALA A 257 2.89 -10.86 -3.67
C ALA A 257 4.29 -11.51 -3.53
N ASP A 258 5.28 -10.72 -3.09
CA ASP A 258 6.64 -11.21 -2.88
C ASP A 258 6.70 -12.21 -1.72
N THR A 259 7.63 -13.15 -1.82
CA THR A 259 7.94 -14.07 -0.73
C THR A 259 8.50 -13.32 0.48
N VAL A 260 7.87 -13.54 1.64
CA VAL A 260 8.30 -13.03 2.94
C VAL A 260 8.69 -14.17 3.87
N ASN A 261 9.71 -13.93 4.69
CA ASN A 261 10.11 -14.86 5.73
C ASN A 261 9.28 -14.59 6.99
N ILE A 262 8.48 -15.58 7.39
CA ILE A 262 7.70 -15.53 8.62
C ILE A 262 8.32 -16.44 9.68
N ARG A 263 8.20 -16.04 10.95
CA ARG A 263 8.64 -16.84 12.10
C ARG A 263 7.47 -17.09 13.03
N LYS A 264 6.88 -18.29 12.96
CA LYS A 264 5.87 -18.73 13.93
C LYS A 264 6.55 -19.03 15.28
N LEU A 265 5.82 -18.81 16.37
CA LEU A 265 6.31 -19.11 17.73
C LEU A 265 6.70 -20.60 17.81
N TYR A 266 7.90 -20.88 18.32
CA TYR A 266 8.44 -22.24 18.49
C TYR A 266 8.61 -23.07 17.20
N LYS A 267 8.63 -22.44 16.02
CA LYS A 267 8.94 -23.08 14.73
C LYS A 267 10.08 -22.36 14.00
N GLU A 268 10.73 -23.06 13.08
CA GLU A 268 11.72 -22.48 12.18
C GLU A 268 11.07 -21.42 11.27
N SER A 269 11.89 -20.50 10.75
CA SER A 269 11.43 -19.52 9.78
C SER A 269 11.02 -20.21 8.49
N GLU A 270 9.87 -19.83 7.94
CA GLU A 270 9.33 -20.38 6.71
C GLU A 270 9.07 -19.24 5.72
N SER A 271 9.32 -19.49 4.44
CA SER A 271 8.99 -18.58 3.35
C SER A 271 7.52 -18.73 2.97
N THR A 272 6.81 -17.62 2.82
CA THR A 272 5.40 -17.60 2.42
C THR A 272 5.06 -16.36 1.61
N ILE A 273 3.91 -16.34 0.97
CA ILE A 273 3.43 -15.20 0.19
C ILE A 273 2.28 -14.52 0.95
N ILE A 274 2.33 -13.20 1.05
CA ILE A 274 1.20 -12.40 1.53
C ILE A 274 0.59 -11.73 0.29
N SER A 275 -0.45 -12.36 -0.24
CA SER A 275 -1.18 -11.87 -1.42
C SER A 275 -2.42 -11.04 -1.08
N ALA A 276 -2.70 -10.79 0.21
CA ALA A 276 -3.84 -9.99 0.63
C ALA A 276 -3.70 -8.55 0.13
N THR A 277 -4.72 -8.04 -0.58
CA THR A 277 -4.74 -6.65 -1.03
C THR A 277 -4.87 -5.73 0.18
N GLY A 278 -3.91 -4.84 0.37
CA GLY A 278 -3.92 -3.87 1.47
C GLY A 278 -4.85 -2.69 1.15
N VAL A 279 -5.83 -2.45 2.03
CA VAL A 279 -6.71 -1.28 1.99
C VAL A 279 -6.67 -0.64 3.37
N TYR A 280 -6.20 0.60 3.42
CA TYR A 280 -6.01 1.33 4.66
C TYR A 280 -6.80 2.62 4.64
N THR A 281 -7.27 3.08 5.80
CA THR A 281 -7.93 4.38 5.92
C THR A 281 -7.22 5.26 6.91
N SER A 282 -7.20 6.57 6.67
CA SER A 282 -6.68 7.55 7.63
C SER A 282 -7.48 8.85 7.58
N ASN A 283 -7.55 9.56 8.70
CA ASN A 283 -8.09 10.92 8.73
C ASN A 283 -7.13 11.95 8.14
N HIS A 284 -5.82 11.64 8.17
CA HIS A 284 -4.78 12.52 7.69
C HIS A 284 -3.90 11.83 6.66
N ILE A 285 -3.25 12.64 5.82
CA ILE A 285 -2.24 12.12 4.91
C ILE A 285 -1.03 11.64 5.74
N LEU A 286 -0.63 10.38 5.56
CA LEU A 286 0.56 9.85 6.22
C LEU A 286 1.82 10.25 5.46
N ARG A 287 2.83 10.75 6.17
CA ARG A 287 4.15 10.99 5.57
C ARG A 287 4.85 9.67 5.27
N SER A 288 5.53 9.55 4.13
CA SER A 288 6.38 8.40 3.81
C SER A 288 7.87 8.79 3.70
N PHE A 289 8.76 7.94 4.21
CA PHE A 289 10.22 8.17 4.09
C PHE A 289 10.75 7.84 2.70
N GLU A 290 10.10 6.93 1.98
CA GLU A 290 10.47 6.56 0.61
C GLU A 290 9.51 7.19 -0.41
N LYS A 291 10.09 7.78 -1.46
CA LYS A 291 9.38 8.61 -2.46
C LYS A 291 9.75 8.27 -3.90
N GLY A 292 10.47 7.15 -4.12
CA GLY A 292 10.85 6.70 -5.46
C GLY A 292 9.68 6.13 -6.25
N GLU A 293 9.81 6.06 -7.57
CA GLU A 293 8.79 5.52 -8.49
C GLU A 293 8.35 4.09 -8.13
N SER A 294 9.20 3.32 -7.44
CA SER A 294 8.87 2.00 -6.92
C SER A 294 7.76 2.02 -5.87
N PHE A 295 7.67 3.08 -5.06
CA PHE A 295 6.59 3.29 -4.10
C PHE A 295 5.37 3.93 -4.77
N LYS A 296 5.57 4.99 -5.56
CA LYS A 296 4.48 5.74 -6.19
C LYS A 296 3.57 4.88 -7.06
N ARG A 297 4.16 3.94 -7.82
CA ARG A 297 3.36 3.04 -8.68
C ARG A 297 2.49 2.08 -7.88
N ARG A 298 2.86 1.81 -6.62
CA ARG A 298 2.24 0.78 -5.78
C ARG A 298 1.21 1.31 -4.80
N VAL A 299 1.49 2.47 -4.19
CA VAL A 299 0.60 3.07 -3.20
C VAL A 299 -0.25 4.13 -3.86
N VAL A 300 -1.57 3.90 -3.81
CA VAL A 300 -2.57 4.79 -4.38
C VAL A 300 -3.34 5.46 -3.27
N TRP A 301 -3.35 6.78 -3.26
CA TRP A 301 -4.12 7.58 -2.32
C TRP A 301 -5.48 7.95 -2.92
N LEU A 302 -6.56 7.64 -2.21
CA LEU A 302 -7.94 7.86 -2.62
C LEU A 302 -8.59 8.91 -1.69
N PRO A 303 -8.78 10.16 -2.13
CA PRO A 303 -9.31 11.24 -1.30
C PRO A 303 -10.85 11.25 -1.19
N LEU A 304 -11.37 11.08 0.02
CA LEU A 304 -12.77 11.26 0.39
C LEU A 304 -12.95 12.61 1.10
N THR A 305 -13.03 13.69 0.33
CA THR A 305 -13.04 15.06 0.87
C THR A 305 -14.42 15.53 1.40
N LYS A 306 -15.50 14.81 1.06
CA LYS A 306 -16.87 15.19 1.43
C LYS A 306 -17.40 14.33 2.57
N LYS A 307 -18.12 14.96 3.51
CA LYS A 307 -18.89 14.25 4.53
C LYS A 307 -20.07 13.53 3.89
N LEU A 308 -20.31 12.28 4.30
CA LEU A 308 -21.45 11.48 3.83
C LEU A 308 -22.76 12.21 4.10
N GLN A 309 -23.52 12.52 3.05
CA GLN A 309 -24.75 13.31 3.17
C GLN A 309 -25.87 12.52 3.83
N ASN A 310 -26.09 11.28 3.37
CA ASN A 310 -27.09 10.38 3.95
C ASN A 310 -26.45 9.46 4.99
N LYS A 311 -26.70 9.76 6.27
CA LYS A 311 -26.25 8.95 7.42
C LYS A 311 -27.39 8.22 8.12
N SER A 312 -28.55 8.13 7.47
CA SER A 312 -29.72 7.49 8.07
C SER A 312 -29.45 6.01 8.34
N SER A 313 -30.02 5.48 9.43
CA SER A 313 -29.92 4.05 9.72
C SER A 313 -30.48 3.20 8.58
N GLN A 314 -31.53 3.68 7.89
CA GLN A 314 -32.12 2.99 6.76
C GLN A 314 -31.17 2.92 5.57
N PHE A 315 -30.51 4.03 5.20
CA PHE A 315 -29.51 4.03 4.13
C PHE A 315 -28.41 3.01 4.38
N HIS A 316 -27.89 2.94 5.61
CA HIS A 316 -26.86 1.95 5.95
C HIS A 316 -27.38 0.49 5.96
N LYS A 317 -28.67 0.26 6.23
CA LYS A 317 -29.29 -1.07 6.08
C LYS A 317 -29.43 -1.43 4.61
N ASP A 318 -29.93 -0.53 3.79
CA ASP A 318 -30.13 -0.73 2.35
C ASP A 318 -28.79 -0.97 1.66
N LEU A 319 -27.77 -0.19 1.99
CA LEU A 319 -26.40 -0.34 1.46
C LEU A 319 -25.73 -1.67 1.85
N ARG A 320 -26.21 -2.33 2.92
CA ARG A 320 -25.70 -3.61 3.42
C ARG A 320 -26.68 -4.76 3.20
N SER A 321 -27.74 -4.54 2.42
CA SER A 321 -28.70 -5.57 2.03
C SER A 321 -28.04 -6.63 1.17
N GLU A 322 -28.66 -7.81 1.07
CA GLU A 322 -28.15 -8.86 0.20
C GLU A 322 -28.16 -8.42 -1.27
N GLU A 323 -29.19 -7.67 -1.68
CA GLU A 323 -29.32 -7.10 -3.02
C GLU A 323 -28.19 -6.09 -3.32
N ALA A 324 -27.86 -5.23 -2.35
CA ALA A 324 -26.74 -4.29 -2.50
C ALA A 324 -25.39 -5.00 -2.63
N LEU A 325 -25.18 -6.07 -1.86
CA LEU A 325 -23.96 -6.86 -1.92
C LEU A 325 -23.87 -7.68 -3.21
N ASP A 326 -24.99 -8.20 -3.72
CA ASP A 326 -25.06 -8.86 -5.03
C ASP A 326 -24.71 -7.87 -6.15
N TYR A 327 -25.28 -6.65 -6.12
CA TYR A 327 -24.98 -5.60 -7.09
C TYR A 327 -23.51 -5.17 -7.03
N LEU A 328 -22.96 -4.91 -5.85
CA LEU A 328 -21.54 -4.59 -5.68
C LEU A 328 -20.61 -5.73 -6.13
N THR A 329 -21.01 -6.99 -5.90
CA THR A 329 -20.24 -8.16 -6.36
C THR A 329 -20.23 -8.22 -7.89
N ALA A 330 -21.36 -7.97 -8.55
CA ALA A 330 -21.45 -7.90 -10.00
C ALA A 330 -20.53 -6.81 -10.57
N LEU A 331 -20.60 -5.59 -10.02
CA LEU A 331 -19.72 -4.49 -10.41
C LEU A 331 -18.23 -4.82 -10.21
N ALA A 332 -17.87 -5.41 -9.07
CA ALA A 332 -16.50 -5.77 -8.76
C ALA A 332 -15.96 -6.83 -9.74
N ILE A 333 -16.69 -7.91 -10.00
CA ILE A 333 -16.25 -8.98 -10.91
C ILE A 333 -16.18 -8.47 -12.36
N GLU A 334 -17.17 -7.68 -12.81
CA GLU A 334 -17.14 -7.07 -14.14
C GLU A 334 -15.93 -6.13 -14.30
N SER A 335 -15.62 -5.32 -13.28
CA SER A 335 -14.45 -4.43 -13.32
C SER A 335 -13.13 -5.21 -13.32
N LEU A 336 -13.06 -6.33 -12.57
CA LEU A 336 -11.88 -7.19 -12.58
C LEU A 336 -11.67 -7.78 -13.98
N ASN A 337 -12.74 -8.26 -14.61
CA ASN A 337 -12.71 -8.76 -15.98
C ASN A 337 -12.12 -7.72 -16.94
N LYS A 338 -12.63 -6.48 -16.88
CA LYS A 338 -12.09 -5.35 -17.66
C LYS A 338 -10.63 -5.04 -17.34
N LEU A 339 -10.21 -5.08 -16.07
CA LEU A 339 -8.81 -4.88 -15.68
C LEU A 339 -7.87 -5.93 -16.29
N TYR A 340 -8.33 -7.18 -16.46
CA TYR A 340 -7.58 -8.23 -17.15
C TYR A 340 -7.48 -7.96 -18.66
N GLU A 341 -8.53 -7.41 -19.28
CA GLU A 341 -8.55 -7.08 -20.71
C GLU A 341 -7.71 -5.84 -21.04
N THR A 342 -7.87 -4.77 -20.28
CA THR A 342 -7.23 -3.47 -20.55
C THR A 342 -5.83 -3.39 -19.98
N GLU A 343 -5.52 -4.21 -18.97
CA GLU A 343 -4.29 -4.15 -18.19
C GLU A 343 -4.07 -2.75 -17.57
N LEU A 344 -5.12 -1.93 -17.41
CA LEU A 344 -5.04 -0.55 -16.92
C LEU A 344 -6.22 -0.22 -16.02
N PHE A 345 -5.93 0.40 -14.89
CA PHE A 345 -6.96 1.08 -14.09
C PHE A 345 -7.44 2.33 -14.83
N SER A 346 -8.69 2.70 -14.61
CA SER A 346 -9.31 3.92 -15.10
C SER A 346 -8.52 5.16 -14.66
N GLU A 347 -8.54 6.20 -15.47
CA GLU A 347 -7.96 7.49 -15.11
C GLU A 347 -8.97 8.35 -14.35
N SER A 348 -8.49 9.09 -13.34
CA SER A 348 -9.25 10.11 -12.62
C SER A 348 -8.33 11.29 -12.34
N GLU A 349 -8.77 12.48 -12.75
CA GLU A 349 -8.07 13.72 -12.47
C GLU A 349 -7.98 13.96 -10.96
N THR A 350 -9.07 13.70 -10.23
CA THR A 350 -9.11 13.81 -8.76
C THR A 350 -8.05 12.95 -8.08
N ILE A 351 -7.93 11.67 -8.47
CA ILE A 351 -6.90 10.78 -7.93
C ILE A 351 -5.50 11.27 -8.36
N HIS A 352 -5.33 11.62 -9.64
CA HIS A 352 -4.04 12.02 -10.19
C HIS A 352 -3.49 13.26 -9.49
N GLU A 353 -4.28 14.32 -9.39
CA GLU A 353 -3.90 15.58 -8.74
C GLU A 353 -3.60 15.37 -7.25
N PHE A 354 -4.41 14.58 -6.56
CA PHE A 354 -4.19 14.29 -5.14
C PHE A 354 -2.87 13.53 -4.91
N ASN A 355 -2.60 12.49 -5.69
CA ASN A 355 -1.36 11.72 -5.56
C ASN A 355 -0.13 12.54 -5.96
N LYS A 356 -0.24 13.37 -7.01
CA LYS A 356 0.81 14.31 -7.40
C LYS A 356 1.11 15.30 -6.27
N GLY A 357 0.08 15.94 -5.73
CA GLY A 357 0.20 16.88 -4.61
C GLY A 357 0.78 16.22 -3.35
N TYR A 358 0.35 15.00 -3.03
CA TYR A 358 0.92 14.19 -1.95
C TYR A 358 2.43 14.00 -2.12
N HIS A 359 2.87 13.55 -3.30
CA HIS A 359 4.29 13.29 -3.56
C HIS A 359 5.13 14.57 -3.54
N GLU A 360 4.58 15.69 -4.01
CA GLU A 360 5.23 17.00 -3.94
C GLU A 360 5.36 17.50 -2.49
N ALA A 361 4.26 17.47 -1.73
CA ALA A 361 4.23 17.92 -0.33
C ALA A 361 5.10 17.04 0.58
N ASN A 362 5.19 15.75 0.27
CA ASN A 362 6.03 14.85 1.03
C ASN A 362 7.52 15.03 0.67
N ASN A 363 7.92 15.69 -0.42
CA ASN A 363 9.33 15.92 -0.76
C ASN A 363 9.92 17.09 0.05
N THR A 364 10.50 16.78 1.21
CA THR A 364 11.11 17.74 2.14
C THR A 364 12.27 18.51 1.53
N ALA A 365 13.04 17.90 0.62
CA ALA A 365 14.06 18.63 -0.14
C ALA A 365 13.42 19.69 -1.04
N VAL A 366 12.34 19.37 -1.75
CA VAL A 366 11.62 20.37 -2.56
C VAL A 366 10.96 21.44 -1.69
N ALA A 367 10.40 21.08 -0.53
CA ALA A 367 9.83 22.05 0.41
C ALA A 367 10.90 23.04 0.89
N TYR A 368 12.05 22.55 1.34
CA TYR A 368 13.22 23.35 1.70
C TYR A 368 13.69 24.24 0.53
N LEU A 369 13.89 23.67 -0.66
CA LEU A 369 14.39 24.41 -1.82
C LEU A 369 13.38 25.45 -2.34
N LYS A 370 12.08 25.30 -2.10
CA LYS A 370 11.06 26.31 -2.44
C LYS A 370 11.14 27.56 -1.56
N GLU A 371 11.71 27.45 -0.36
CA GLU A 371 11.96 28.59 0.53
C GLU A 371 13.24 29.35 0.16
N LEU A 372 14.05 28.76 -0.72
CA LEU A 372 15.31 29.33 -1.19
C LEU A 372 15.18 29.90 -2.61
N ASN A 373 16.02 30.87 -2.90
CA ASN A 373 16.30 31.32 -4.26
C ASN A 373 17.66 30.77 -4.74
N TYR A 374 17.92 30.90 -6.04
CA TYR A 374 19.15 30.44 -6.68
C TYR A 374 20.44 30.95 -5.99
N TYR A 375 20.43 32.19 -5.49
CA TYR A 375 21.59 32.82 -4.87
C TYR A 375 21.86 32.34 -3.44
N ASP A 376 20.85 31.79 -2.76
CA ASP A 376 21.01 31.29 -1.38
C ASP A 376 21.89 30.02 -1.32
N ILE A 377 21.99 29.28 -2.43
CA ILE A 377 22.77 28.04 -2.52
C ILE A 377 24.01 28.15 -3.43
N LEU A 378 24.17 29.27 -4.14
CA LEU A 378 25.27 29.45 -5.07
C LEU A 378 26.61 29.53 -4.33
N GLY A 379 27.61 28.77 -4.79
CA GLY A 379 28.95 28.79 -4.18
C GLY A 379 29.06 27.98 -2.87
N PHE A 380 27.97 27.39 -2.39
CA PHE A 380 28.02 26.38 -1.34
C PHE A 380 28.31 25.01 -1.93
N THR A 381 29.01 24.19 -1.15
CA THR A 381 29.15 22.77 -1.43
C THR A 381 27.84 22.05 -1.15
N LEU A 382 27.59 20.94 -1.85
CA LEU A 382 26.43 20.09 -1.55
C LEU A 382 26.37 19.66 -0.08
N LYS A 383 27.53 19.51 0.58
CA LYS A 383 27.61 19.17 2.01
C LYS A 383 27.09 20.31 2.90
N GLU A 384 27.45 21.56 2.60
CA GLU A 384 26.97 22.73 3.34
C GLU A 384 25.46 22.91 3.14
N VAL A 385 24.97 22.79 1.90
CA VAL A 385 23.53 22.82 1.61
C VAL A 385 22.80 21.67 2.34
N PHE A 386 23.42 20.48 2.42
CA PHE A 386 22.85 19.35 3.15
C PHE A 386 22.78 19.59 4.67
N GLN A 387 23.78 20.25 5.25
CA GLN A 387 23.79 20.59 6.66
C GLN A 387 22.69 21.60 7.00
N ASP A 388 22.52 22.63 6.17
CA ASP A 388 21.46 23.61 6.31
C ASP A 388 20.07 22.97 6.15
N TYR A 389 19.91 22.12 5.12
CA TYR A 389 18.71 21.31 4.93
C TYR A 389 18.38 20.41 6.13
N THR A 390 19.39 19.75 6.72
CA THR A 390 19.19 18.88 7.90
C THR A 390 18.72 19.70 9.11
N ARG A 391 19.28 20.91 9.28
CA ARG A 391 18.84 21.84 10.33
C ARG A 391 17.41 22.30 10.09
N TRP A 392 17.09 22.72 8.87
CA TRP A 392 15.73 23.09 8.49
C TRP A 392 14.74 21.94 8.71
N CYS A 393 15.13 20.70 8.39
CA CYS A 393 14.30 19.52 8.68
C CYS A 393 14.05 19.36 10.17
N TRP A 394 15.09 19.48 11.01
CA TRP A 394 14.97 19.40 12.45
C TRP A 394 14.06 20.49 13.03
N ASP A 395 14.26 21.75 12.60
CA ASP A 395 13.45 22.89 13.02
C ASP A 395 11.96 22.73 12.65
N ASN A 396 11.68 22.02 11.54
CA ASN A 396 10.32 21.75 11.06
C ASN A 396 9.77 20.37 11.51
N SER A 397 10.49 19.63 12.36
CA SER A 397 10.12 18.26 12.77
C SER A 397 9.90 17.30 11.59
N LEU A 398 10.72 17.44 10.56
CA LEU A 398 10.73 16.65 9.33
C LEU A 398 11.92 15.69 9.34
N ALA A 399 11.75 14.51 8.72
CA ALA A 399 12.86 13.61 8.46
C ALA A 399 13.65 14.09 7.23
N GLU A 400 14.98 14.17 7.34
CA GLU A 400 15.83 14.51 6.21
C GLU A 400 15.82 13.41 5.11
N MET A 401 16.09 13.82 3.88
CA MET A 401 16.25 12.92 2.74
C MET A 401 17.73 12.64 2.54
N PRO A 402 18.14 11.49 1.99
CA PRO A 402 19.55 11.23 1.69
C PRO A 402 20.16 12.33 0.82
N ILE A 403 21.42 12.70 1.07
CA ILE A 403 22.15 13.76 0.34
C ILE A 403 22.11 13.58 -1.18
N ALA A 404 22.06 12.33 -1.66
CA ALA A 404 21.93 12.01 -3.08
C ALA A 404 20.59 12.47 -3.68
N GLN A 405 19.49 12.38 -2.92
CA GLN A 405 18.18 12.88 -3.36
C GLN A 405 18.14 14.41 -3.30
N LEU A 406 18.65 15.03 -2.23
CA LEU A 406 18.79 16.50 -2.17
C LEU A 406 19.58 17.02 -3.38
N SER A 407 20.68 16.36 -3.74
CA SER A 407 21.49 16.67 -4.91
C SER A 407 20.70 16.66 -6.22
N GLN A 408 19.87 15.64 -6.43
CA GLN A 408 19.00 15.55 -7.62
C GLN A 408 17.98 16.69 -7.65
N GLU A 409 17.35 16.98 -6.51
CA GLU A 409 16.36 18.05 -6.42
C GLU A 409 16.98 19.45 -6.58
N VAL A 410 18.17 19.71 -6.01
CA VAL A 410 18.92 20.96 -6.22
C VAL A 410 19.17 21.18 -7.71
N LYS A 411 19.68 20.16 -8.42
CA LYS A 411 19.90 20.23 -9.88
C LYS A 411 18.61 20.47 -10.65
N ARG A 412 17.49 19.91 -10.20
CA ARG A 412 16.18 19.99 -10.88
C ARG A 412 15.50 21.34 -10.66
N VAL A 413 15.40 21.78 -9.41
CA VAL A 413 14.67 22.99 -8.99
C VAL A 413 15.37 24.26 -9.48
N PHE A 414 16.70 24.31 -9.35
CA PHE A 414 17.49 25.49 -9.70
C PHE A 414 18.19 25.42 -11.07
N ASP A 415 17.97 24.33 -11.83
CA ASP A 415 18.63 24.07 -13.11
C ASP A 415 20.18 24.21 -13.06
N VAL A 416 20.77 23.74 -11.95
CA VAL A 416 22.22 23.80 -11.67
C VAL A 416 22.92 22.49 -11.99
N ASP A 417 24.26 22.54 -12.01
CA ASP A 417 25.13 21.37 -12.08
C ASP A 417 26.09 21.33 -10.89
N LEU A 418 26.53 20.14 -10.49
CA LEU A 418 27.47 19.94 -9.38
C LEU A 418 28.77 19.37 -9.95
N LYS A 419 29.84 20.18 -9.98
CA LYS A 419 31.15 19.72 -10.46
C LYS A 419 32.04 19.25 -9.30
N GLY A 420 32.63 18.07 -9.45
CA GLY A 420 33.56 17.48 -8.49
C GLY A 420 34.99 18.05 -8.53
N PHE A 421 35.25 19.14 -9.26
CA PHE A 421 36.58 19.75 -9.27
C PHE A 421 36.76 20.62 -8.02
N MET A 422 37.92 20.50 -7.38
CA MET A 422 38.32 21.35 -6.27
C MET A 422 38.53 22.79 -6.74
N VAL A 423 37.83 23.73 -6.13
CA VAL A 423 37.99 25.18 -6.33
C VAL A 423 38.54 25.76 -5.04
N ASN A 424 39.59 26.59 -5.14
CA ASN A 424 40.11 27.30 -3.98
C ASN A 424 39.13 28.41 -3.60
N VAL A 425 38.59 28.32 -2.39
CA VAL A 425 37.75 29.30 -1.74
C VAL A 425 38.48 29.67 -0.45
N ASN A 426 39.10 30.84 -0.41
CA ASN A 426 39.70 31.45 0.79
C ASN A 426 40.92 30.68 1.34
N GLY A 427 41.69 30.05 0.46
CA GLY A 427 42.83 29.21 0.85
C GLY A 427 42.47 27.76 1.09
N GLU A 428 41.19 27.39 1.14
CA GLU A 428 40.72 26.01 1.24
C GLU A 428 40.18 25.49 -0.10
N TYR A 429 40.53 24.26 -0.46
CA TYR A 429 40.02 23.63 -1.67
C TYR A 429 38.67 22.95 -1.40
N LYS A 430 37.60 23.49 -1.97
CA LYS A 430 36.23 22.96 -1.87
C LYS A 430 35.78 22.30 -3.18
N GLY A 431 35.21 21.10 -3.12
CA GLY A 431 34.63 20.39 -4.28
C GLY A 431 33.10 20.30 -4.20
N ASN A 432 32.44 19.87 -5.29
CA ASN A 432 30.98 19.71 -5.36
C ASN A 432 30.19 21.00 -5.10
N LEU A 433 30.68 22.11 -5.65
CA LEU A 433 30.02 23.41 -5.57
C LEU A 433 28.79 23.48 -6.47
N VAL A 434 27.72 24.09 -5.97
CA VAL A 434 26.54 24.47 -6.75
C VAL A 434 26.91 25.60 -7.72
N ARG A 435 26.60 25.42 -9.01
CA ARG A 435 26.89 26.40 -10.07
C ARG A 435 25.82 26.37 -11.17
N SER A 436 25.58 27.50 -11.83
CA SER A 436 24.68 27.57 -12.99
C SER A 436 25.11 26.60 -14.10
N ARG A 437 24.15 25.91 -14.74
CA ARG A 437 24.40 25.13 -15.98
C ARG A 437 24.78 26.02 -17.15
N SER A 438 24.26 27.24 -17.16
CA SER A 438 24.48 28.20 -18.21
C SER A 438 25.09 29.45 -17.58
N ILE A 439 26.42 29.58 -17.63
CA ILE A 439 27.04 30.87 -17.38
C ILE A 439 26.73 31.76 -18.59
N ARG A 440 25.47 32.22 -18.70
CA ARG A 440 24.95 33.02 -19.81
C ARG A 440 24.98 34.51 -19.49
N ASP A 441 25.09 34.89 -18.21
CA ASP A 441 25.13 36.29 -17.81
C ASP A 441 26.54 36.73 -17.34
N ARG A 442 26.94 37.93 -17.77
CA ARG A 442 28.17 38.61 -17.37
C ARG A 442 28.12 39.04 -15.91
N GLU A 443 26.92 39.30 -15.37
CA GLU A 443 26.70 39.62 -13.96
C GLU A 443 26.84 38.36 -13.07
N GLU A 444 26.29 37.21 -13.46
CA GLU A 444 26.53 35.93 -12.73
C GLU A 444 28.03 35.58 -12.64
N ARG A 445 28.80 35.86 -13.70
CA ARG A 445 30.27 35.72 -13.68
C ARG A 445 30.94 36.67 -12.69
N LYS A 446 30.42 37.89 -12.54
CA LYS A 446 30.95 38.86 -11.56
C LYS A 446 30.58 38.46 -10.14
N THR A 447 29.35 38.05 -9.88
CA THR A 447 28.90 37.58 -8.56
C THR A 447 29.67 36.36 -8.12
N TYR A 448 29.85 35.36 -9.00
CA TYR A 448 30.66 34.17 -8.71
C TYR A 448 32.15 34.54 -8.51
N ARG A 449 32.70 35.47 -9.29
CA ARG A 449 34.08 35.96 -9.09
C ARG A 449 34.26 36.83 -7.84
N MET A 450 33.23 37.55 -7.42
CA MET A 450 33.24 38.34 -6.18
C MET A 450 33.16 37.42 -4.96
N PHE A 451 32.30 36.39 -4.99
CA PHE A 451 32.24 35.38 -3.93
C PHE A 451 33.57 34.64 -3.74
N VAL A 452 34.27 34.30 -4.83
CA VAL A 452 35.60 33.66 -4.79
C VAL A 452 36.71 34.63 -4.36
N LYS A 453 36.49 35.97 -4.39
CA LYS A 453 37.51 36.98 -4.07
C LYS A 453 37.30 37.73 -2.73
N ASN A 454 36.08 37.85 -2.22
CA ASN A 454 35.72 38.76 -1.10
C ASN A 454 35.26 38.03 0.16
N SER A 455 35.90 36.92 0.50
CA SER A 455 35.52 36.11 1.66
C SER A 455 35.92 36.64 3.04
N ASP A 456 36.43 37.86 3.14
CA ASP A 456 36.87 38.46 4.40
C ASP A 456 35.79 39.31 5.08
N LEU A 457 34.51 39.12 4.74
CA LEU A 457 33.41 39.81 5.42
C LEU A 457 32.58 38.82 6.23
N GLU A 458 32.89 38.74 7.53
CA GLU A 458 31.91 38.40 8.56
C GLU A 458 30.62 39.18 8.26
N LEU A 459 29.51 38.47 8.02
CA LEU A 459 28.13 38.93 8.23
C LEU A 459 27.17 37.80 7.81
N TRP A 460 27.00 36.82 8.69
CA TRP A 460 25.81 35.98 8.70
C TRP A 460 24.89 36.49 9.81
N THR A 461 23.90 37.29 9.44
CA THR A 461 22.58 37.39 10.07
C THR A 461 21.73 38.40 9.27
N HIS A 462 20.65 37.92 8.63
CA HIS A 462 19.49 38.72 8.18
C HIS A 462 19.78 39.90 7.22
N GLY A 463 20.67 39.76 6.23
CA GLY A 463 21.14 40.90 5.41
C GLY A 463 21.11 40.77 3.88
N THR A 464 20.69 39.64 3.29
CA THR A 464 20.78 39.45 1.82
C THR A 464 19.83 40.33 1.01
N ARG A 465 18.73 40.81 1.62
CA ARG A 465 17.82 41.77 0.97
C ARG A 465 18.42 43.17 0.86
N ALA A 466 19.21 43.60 1.85
CA ALA A 466 19.77 44.95 1.90
C ALA A 466 20.89 45.15 0.86
N VAL A 467 21.78 44.17 0.68
CA VAL A 467 22.93 44.29 -0.26
C VAL A 467 22.47 44.35 -1.73
N TRP A 468 21.37 43.68 -2.05
CA TRP A 468 20.77 43.72 -3.39
C TRP A 468 19.97 45.01 -3.63
N GLU A 469 19.19 45.50 -2.65
CA GLU A 469 18.48 46.78 -2.74
C GLU A 469 19.45 47.99 -2.80
N GLU A 470 20.58 47.94 -2.11
CA GLU A 470 21.64 48.98 -2.14
C GLU A 470 22.36 49.04 -3.50
N SER A 471 22.63 47.88 -4.12
CA SER A 471 23.23 47.82 -5.46
C SER A 471 22.29 48.33 -6.56
N ASN A 472 20.98 48.08 -6.43
CA ASN A 472 19.97 48.63 -7.34
C ASN A 472 19.65 50.12 -7.11
N ARG A 473 19.96 50.67 -5.93
CA ARG A 473 19.90 52.11 -5.68
C ARG A 473 21.07 52.85 -6.33
N ARG A 474 22.27 52.26 -6.31
CA ARG A 474 23.47 52.85 -6.92
C ARG A 474 23.44 52.82 -8.45
N SER A 475 22.81 51.82 -9.08
CA SER A 475 22.67 51.77 -10.54
C SER A 475 21.66 52.76 -11.13
N LYS A 476 20.80 53.38 -10.30
CA LYS A 476 19.85 54.42 -10.71
C LYS A 476 20.34 55.86 -10.51
N LEU A 477 21.53 56.05 -9.93
CA LEU A 477 22.10 57.38 -9.65
C LEU A 477 23.04 57.91 -10.75
N ASP A 478 23.33 57.12 -11.80
CA ASP A 478 24.18 57.53 -12.94
C ASP A 478 23.38 57.71 -14.24
N ILE A 479 22.28 58.46 -14.18
CA ILE A 479 21.69 59.08 -15.37
C ILE A 479 21.43 60.55 -15.02
N GLU A 480 22.39 61.43 -15.33
CA GLU A 480 22.12 62.86 -15.49
C GLU A 480 21.35 63.06 -16.80
N PRO A 481 20.17 63.68 -16.81
CA PRO A 481 19.66 64.35 -17.98
C PRO A 481 20.07 65.82 -17.90
N ASN A 482 21.05 66.19 -18.73
CA ASN A 482 21.29 67.58 -19.11
C ASN A 482 20.04 68.13 -19.84
N ALA A 483 19.20 68.92 -19.16
CA ALA A 483 18.32 69.90 -19.80
C ALA A 483 17.78 70.90 -18.75
N LYS A 484 18.00 72.20 -19.03
CA LYS A 484 17.44 73.34 -18.27
C LYS A 484 15.93 73.52 -18.54
N PRO A 485 15.21 74.24 -17.65
CA PRO A 485 13.76 74.23 -17.58
C PRO A 485 13.12 75.25 -18.54
N SER A 486 11.96 74.88 -19.09
CA SER A 486 11.01 75.81 -19.69
C SER A 486 9.59 75.41 -19.27
N ASP A 487 9.00 76.29 -18.45
CA ASP A 487 7.62 76.78 -18.45
C ASP A 487 6.41 75.81 -18.56
N GLU A 488 5.44 76.08 -17.67
CA GLU A 488 3.98 75.83 -17.79
C GLU A 488 3.54 74.34 -17.68
N VAL A 489 2.46 73.90 -17.03
CA VAL A 489 1.25 74.53 -16.46
C VAL A 489 0.54 73.47 -15.58
N VAL A 490 0.05 73.91 -14.41
CA VAL A 490 -1.20 73.55 -13.69
C VAL A 490 -1.54 72.06 -13.38
N SER A 491 -1.50 71.77 -12.07
CA SER A 491 -2.29 70.75 -11.35
C SER A 491 -3.76 71.16 -11.25
N PRO A 492 -4.70 70.19 -11.26
CA PRO A 492 -5.95 70.43 -10.55
C PRO A 492 -6.37 69.24 -9.64
N PHE A 493 -6.68 69.59 -8.37
CA PHE A 493 -7.46 68.86 -7.33
C PHE A 493 -6.77 67.65 -6.66
N ALA A 494 -6.40 67.62 -5.36
CA ALA A 494 -6.92 68.15 -4.09
C ALA A 494 -8.29 67.62 -3.66
N ASP A 495 -8.23 66.77 -2.62
CA ASP A 495 -9.13 66.56 -1.49
C ASP A 495 -10.61 66.22 -1.71
N GLU A 496 -11.07 65.11 -1.13
CA GLU A 496 -12.25 65.08 -0.27
C GLU A 496 -12.31 63.79 0.60
N GLU A 497 -12.05 64.04 1.89
CA GLU A 497 -12.85 63.63 3.05
C GLU A 497 -12.98 62.18 3.57
N LYS A 498 -12.68 62.12 4.87
CA LYS A 498 -12.93 61.11 5.91
C LYS A 498 -14.43 60.98 6.23
N GLU A 499 -14.93 59.75 6.38
CA GLU A 499 -15.92 59.27 7.37
C GLU A 499 -15.93 57.72 7.20
N GLY A 500 -16.09 56.82 8.17
CA GLY A 500 -16.39 56.81 9.59
C GLY A 500 -16.36 55.33 10.03
N ILE A 501 -15.95 55.08 11.26
CA ILE A 501 -15.90 53.76 11.92
C ILE A 501 -17.31 53.37 12.38
N PRO A 502 -17.67 52.08 12.40
CA PRO A 502 -18.17 51.52 13.67
C PRO A 502 -17.57 50.16 14.01
N ASP A 503 -17.05 50.11 15.22
CA ASP A 503 -16.82 48.93 16.07
C ASP A 503 -18.17 48.40 16.57
N TYR A 504 -18.37 47.08 16.62
CA TYR A 504 -19.17 46.40 17.66
C TYR A 504 -19.03 44.87 17.56
N ARG A 505 -18.37 44.32 18.58
CA ARG A 505 -18.62 43.06 19.30
C ARG A 505 -18.58 41.71 18.58
#